data_AF-A0A9W4H470-F1
#
_entry.id   AF-A0A9W4H470-F1
#
_cell.length_a   1.000
_cell.length_b   1.000
_cell.length_c   1.000
_cell.angle_alpha   90.00
_cell.angle_beta   90.00
_cell.angle_gamma   90.00
#
_symmetry.space_group_name_H-M   'P 1'
#
loop_
_entity.id
_entity.type
_entity.pdbx_description
1 polymer ?
#
loop_
_entity_poly.entity_id
_entity_poly.type
_entity_poly.pdbx_seq_one_letter_code
_entity_poly.pdbx_strand_id
1 'polypeptide(L)'
;MNISVRRRGISLLASAALMAGGALAAGAGSAAAATPDAGPRVVSPHAVSTWDVYYNSTYRGTFQWSADPSGSNPGDAMRVTDDAADGFGIEADLDTGSSIRVATTAGHDSPYTSAWATGDLPEGKQYTVYIYLVSGGQYYLASTTTVTS
;
A
#
# COMPACT_ATOMS: atom_id res chain seq x y z
N MET A 1 37.68 30.40 -18.62
CA MET A 1 38.17 29.62 -19.77
C MET A 1 36.98 29.39 -20.68
N ASN A 2 36.94 30.09 -21.83
CA ASN A 2 35.84 30.07 -22.79
C ASN A 2 36.03 28.92 -23.77
N ILE A 3 35.00 28.09 -23.99
CA ILE A 3 34.83 27.35 -25.24
C ILE A 3 33.35 27.43 -25.64
N SER A 4 33.05 28.33 -26.56
CA SER A 4 31.84 28.32 -27.36
C SER A 4 32.16 27.65 -28.70
N VAL A 5 31.40 26.64 -29.11
CA VAL A 5 31.43 26.13 -30.49
C VAL A 5 30.02 26.21 -31.06
N ARG A 6 29.84 27.14 -32.00
CA ARG A 6 28.67 27.29 -32.86
C ARG A 6 28.80 26.33 -34.04
N ARG A 7 27.70 25.68 -34.45
CA ARG A 7 27.53 25.20 -35.83
C ARG A 7 26.32 25.90 -36.45
N ARG A 8 26.55 26.50 -37.61
CA ARG A 8 25.63 27.29 -38.42
C ARG A 8 25.20 26.49 -39.65
N GLY A 9 23.94 26.67 -40.05
CA GLY A 9 23.45 26.56 -41.44
C GLY A 9 23.00 25.17 -41.87
N ILE A 10 22.00 24.98 -42.75
CA ILE A 10 21.36 25.84 -43.76
C ILE A 10 19.95 25.24 -44.04
N SER A 11 18.87 26.01 -43.85
CA SER A 11 17.92 26.58 -44.86
C SER A 11 17.24 25.59 -45.83
N LEU A 12 15.92 25.37 -45.67
CA LEU A 12 14.79 25.94 -46.45
C LEU A 12 14.56 25.32 -47.84
N LEU A 13 13.40 24.66 -48.06
CA LEU A 13 12.38 25.11 -49.01
C LEU A 13 11.14 24.19 -49.02
N ALA A 14 9.99 24.85 -49.20
CA ALA A 14 8.62 24.41 -48.99
C ALA A 14 8.08 23.39 -50.01
N SER A 15 7.02 22.67 -49.64
CA SER A 15 5.79 22.54 -50.43
C SER A 15 4.66 21.93 -49.59
N ALA A 16 3.52 22.61 -49.58
CA ALA A 16 2.30 22.20 -48.89
C ALA A 16 1.55 21.12 -49.67
N ALA A 17 0.98 20.15 -48.96
CA ALA A 17 -0.17 19.37 -49.44
C ALA A 17 -1.13 19.17 -48.26
N LEU A 18 -2.31 19.78 -48.38
CA LEU A 18 -3.47 19.54 -47.54
C LEU A 18 -3.86 18.06 -47.64
N MET A 19 -3.91 17.37 -46.49
CA MET A 19 -4.78 16.22 -46.31
C MET A 19 -5.48 16.39 -44.95
N ALA A 20 -6.74 16.79 -45.02
CA ALA A 20 -7.70 16.59 -43.95
C ALA A 20 -7.90 15.09 -43.77
N GLY A 21 -7.75 14.59 -42.54
CA GLY A 21 -7.91 13.16 -42.28
C GLY A 21 -7.84 12.82 -40.80
N GLY A 22 -9.00 12.82 -40.16
CA GLY A 22 -9.31 12.00 -38.99
C GLY A 22 -8.54 12.29 -37.71
N ALA A 23 -9.13 13.11 -36.82
CA ALA A 23 -8.85 13.01 -35.40
C ALA A 23 -9.34 11.64 -34.92
N LEU A 24 -8.47 10.63 -34.92
CA LEU A 24 -8.63 9.51 -34.00
C LEU A 24 -8.23 10.04 -32.62
N ALA A 25 -9.21 10.61 -31.92
CA ALA A 25 -9.19 10.61 -30.49
C ALA A 25 -9.16 9.14 -30.05
N ALA A 26 -7.97 8.57 -29.95
CA ALA A 26 -7.75 7.37 -29.18
C ALA A 26 -8.17 7.76 -27.76
N GLY A 27 -9.41 7.43 -27.41
CA GLY A 27 -9.91 7.61 -26.07
C GLY A 27 -8.89 6.98 -25.14
N ALA A 28 -8.32 7.81 -24.27
CA ALA A 28 -7.74 7.31 -23.04
C ALA A 28 -8.91 6.62 -22.33
N GLY A 29 -9.11 5.33 -22.61
CA GLY A 29 -9.99 4.50 -21.83
C GLY A 29 -9.45 4.62 -20.42
N SER A 30 -10.25 5.21 -19.54
CA SER A 30 -9.99 5.21 -18.12
C SER A 30 -9.70 3.76 -17.76
N ALA A 31 -8.43 3.44 -17.52
CA ALA A 31 -8.12 2.20 -16.84
C ALA A 31 -8.84 2.34 -15.50
N ALA A 32 -9.97 1.66 -15.36
CA ALA A 32 -10.58 1.48 -14.08
C ALA A 32 -9.53 0.73 -13.26
N ALA A 33 -8.82 1.45 -12.40
CA ALA A 33 -8.06 0.81 -11.34
C ALA A 33 -9.08 -0.08 -10.63
N ALA A 34 -8.86 -1.39 -10.66
CA ALA A 34 -9.67 -2.32 -9.91
C ALA A 34 -9.72 -1.79 -8.47
N THR A 35 -10.91 -1.50 -7.97
CA THR A 35 -11.08 -1.12 -6.58
C THR A 35 -10.52 -2.28 -5.76
N PRO A 36 -9.46 -2.09 -4.96
CA PRO A 36 -9.00 -3.15 -4.08
C PRO A 36 -10.14 -3.46 -3.11
N ASP A 37 -10.79 -4.60 -3.32
CA ASP A 37 -11.76 -5.16 -2.39
C ASP A 37 -11.00 -6.08 -1.45
N ALA A 38 -10.64 -5.52 -0.29
CA ALA A 38 -10.05 -6.25 0.83
C ALA A 38 -10.93 -5.96 2.05
N GLY A 39 -11.98 -6.76 2.21
CA GLY A 39 -12.81 -6.76 3.41
C GLY A 39 -12.25 -7.70 4.48
N PRO A 40 -12.50 -7.44 5.78
CA PRO A 40 -12.10 -8.34 6.87
C PRO A 40 -12.64 -9.75 6.64
N ARG A 41 -11.79 -10.76 6.81
CA ARG A 41 -12.23 -12.13 7.04
C ARG A 41 -12.05 -12.43 8.51
N VAL A 42 -13.14 -12.31 9.29
CA VAL A 42 -13.14 -12.71 10.71
C VAL A 42 -12.94 -14.22 10.78
N VAL A 43 -11.69 -14.63 11.01
CA VAL A 43 -11.33 -16.01 11.37
C VAL A 43 -11.38 -16.10 12.89
N SER A 44 -12.51 -16.63 13.38
CA SER A 44 -12.84 -16.92 14.77
C SER A 44 -13.44 -15.78 15.62
N PRO A 45 -14.44 -16.11 16.47
CA PRO A 45 -15.13 -15.14 17.31
C PRO A 45 -14.33 -14.67 18.55
N HIS A 46 -13.08 -15.09 18.74
CA HIS A 46 -12.33 -14.75 19.96
C HIS A 46 -10.84 -14.55 19.66
N ALA A 47 -10.33 -13.39 20.08
CA ALA A 47 -8.93 -12.95 20.22
C ALA A 47 -8.32 -12.08 19.11
N VAL A 48 -8.43 -12.41 17.82
CA VAL A 48 -7.70 -11.65 16.78
C VAL A 48 -8.51 -11.49 15.50
N SER A 49 -8.81 -10.25 15.14
CA SER A 49 -9.36 -9.90 13.83
C SER A 49 -8.25 -9.94 12.78
N THR A 50 -8.53 -10.52 11.61
CA THR A 50 -7.55 -10.65 10.52
C THR A 50 -8.12 -10.08 9.22
N TRP A 51 -7.29 -9.32 8.51
CA TRP A 51 -7.58 -8.78 7.19
C TRP A 51 -6.57 -9.32 6.20
N ASP A 52 -7.05 -9.88 5.11
CA ASP A 52 -6.20 -10.30 4.00
C ASP A 52 -5.77 -9.05 3.22
N VAL A 53 -4.48 -8.96 2.94
CA VAL A 53 -3.87 -7.85 2.19
C VAL A 53 -3.72 -8.28 0.74
N TYR A 54 -4.35 -7.52 -0.16
CA TYR A 54 -4.28 -7.75 -1.60
C TYR A 54 -3.61 -6.57 -2.31
N TYR A 55 -2.90 -6.86 -3.39
CA TYR A 55 -2.40 -5.86 -4.33
C TYR A 55 -2.54 -6.37 -5.76
N ASN A 56 -3.22 -5.59 -6.61
CA ASN A 56 -3.63 -6.00 -7.95
C ASN A 56 -4.34 -7.37 -7.96
N SER A 57 -5.33 -7.53 -7.07
CA SER A 57 -6.13 -8.76 -6.90
C SER A 57 -5.33 -10.02 -6.55
N THR A 58 -4.09 -9.86 -6.10
CA THR A 58 -3.22 -10.96 -5.67
C THR A 58 -2.99 -10.85 -4.17
N TYR A 59 -3.21 -11.95 -3.45
CA TYR A 59 -2.95 -12.04 -2.00
C TYR A 59 -1.47 -11.86 -1.71
N ARG A 60 -1.16 -11.12 -0.66
CA ARG A 60 0.21 -10.78 -0.23
C ARG A 60 0.50 -11.25 1.19
N GLY A 61 -0.50 -11.19 2.06
CA GLY A 61 -0.34 -11.52 3.46
C GLY A 61 -1.53 -11.05 4.30
N THR A 62 -1.29 -10.80 5.58
CA THR A 62 -2.34 -10.41 6.53
C THR A 62 -1.95 -9.24 7.42
N PHE A 63 -2.96 -8.47 7.81
CA PHE A 63 -2.94 -7.59 8.98
C PHE A 63 -3.78 -8.22 10.09
N GLN A 64 -3.31 -8.13 11.33
CA GLN A 64 -3.97 -8.73 12.49
C GLN A 64 -4.11 -7.72 13.62
N TRP A 65 -5.30 -7.66 14.22
CA TRP A 65 -5.64 -6.83 15.37
C TRP A 65 -6.14 -7.68 16.53
N SER A 66 -5.59 -7.46 17.72
CA SER A 66 -5.99 -8.10 18.97
C SER A 66 -6.44 -7.00 19.93
N ALA A 67 -7.75 -6.84 20.10
CA ALA A 67 -8.32 -5.82 21.00
C ALA A 67 -8.08 -6.23 22.46
N ASP A 68 -8.65 -7.37 22.85
CA ASP A 68 -8.48 -7.93 24.18
C ASP A 68 -7.36 -8.97 24.23
N PRO A 69 -6.58 -9.03 25.32
CA PRO A 69 -5.61 -10.08 25.50
C PRO A 69 -6.31 -11.44 25.63
N SER A 70 -5.79 -12.45 24.94
CA SER A 70 -6.33 -13.80 25.01
C SER A 70 -5.26 -14.84 24.71
N GLY A 71 -5.03 -15.74 25.68
CA GLY A 71 -3.94 -16.70 25.63
C GLY A 71 -2.59 -15.99 25.50
N SER A 72 -1.88 -16.24 24.39
CA SER A 72 -0.60 -15.61 24.08
C SER A 72 -0.71 -14.32 23.25
N ASN A 73 -1.93 -13.91 22.86
CA ASN A 73 -2.14 -12.70 22.09
C ASN A 73 -2.26 -11.51 23.06
N PRO A 74 -1.42 -10.48 22.93
CA PRO A 74 -1.56 -9.27 23.72
C PRO A 74 -2.82 -8.49 23.33
N GLY A 75 -3.34 -7.67 24.25
CA GLY A 75 -4.40 -6.71 23.96
C GLY A 75 -3.83 -5.43 23.35
N ASP A 76 -4.71 -4.64 22.73
CA ASP A 76 -4.40 -3.45 21.97
C ASP A 76 -3.14 -3.62 21.12
N ALA A 77 -3.12 -4.68 20.33
CA ALA A 77 -1.93 -5.09 19.62
C ALA A 77 -2.21 -5.38 18.16
N MET A 78 -1.25 -5.03 17.32
CA MET A 78 -1.31 -5.38 15.91
C MET A 78 -0.02 -6.00 15.40
N ARG A 79 -0.15 -6.79 14.34
CA ARG A 79 1.00 -7.29 13.58
C ARG A 79 0.60 -7.52 12.13
N VAL A 80 1.60 -7.68 11.30
CA VAL A 80 1.47 -8.05 9.88
C VAL A 80 2.27 -9.31 9.58
N THR A 81 1.75 -10.10 8.65
CA THR A 81 2.45 -11.24 8.04
C THR A 81 2.53 -11.00 6.55
N ASP A 82 3.74 -11.08 6.01
CA ASP A 82 3.99 -11.14 4.59
C ASP A 82 4.23 -12.59 4.20
N ASP A 83 3.35 -13.14 3.35
CA ASP A 83 3.39 -14.54 2.93
C ASP A 83 3.96 -14.71 1.51
N ALA A 84 4.09 -13.63 0.74
CA ALA A 84 4.36 -13.69 -0.69
C ALA A 84 5.78 -13.23 -1.03
N ALA A 85 6.60 -14.12 -1.61
CA ALA A 85 7.95 -13.79 -2.07
C ALA A 85 7.93 -12.98 -3.38
N ASP A 86 7.47 -11.72 -3.31
CA ASP A 86 7.22 -10.84 -4.45
C ASP A 86 8.07 -9.55 -4.45
N GLY A 87 8.93 -9.39 -3.44
CA GLY A 87 9.81 -8.23 -3.28
C GLY A 87 9.15 -7.04 -2.57
N PHE A 88 7.95 -7.22 -2.02
CA PHE A 88 7.33 -6.29 -1.08
C PHE A 88 7.40 -6.83 0.36
N GLY A 89 7.47 -5.92 1.32
CA GLY A 89 7.02 -6.17 2.69
C GLY A 89 5.64 -5.54 2.91
N ILE A 90 5.03 -5.82 4.06
CA ILE A 90 3.77 -5.24 4.51
C ILE A 90 4.05 -4.37 5.72
N GLU A 91 3.45 -3.19 5.77
CA GLU A 91 3.47 -2.30 6.93
C GLU A 91 2.05 -1.88 7.29
N ALA A 92 1.74 -1.86 8.58
CA ALA A 92 0.50 -1.33 9.11
C ALA A 92 0.78 -0.20 10.10
N ASP A 93 0.12 0.93 9.87
CA ASP A 93 0.21 2.15 10.65
C ASP A 93 -1.13 2.40 11.34
N LEU A 94 -1.15 2.29 12.66
CA LEU A 94 -2.30 2.58 13.50
C LEU A 94 -2.17 4.02 14.01
N ASP A 95 -3.12 4.86 13.63
CA ASP A 95 -3.24 6.23 14.15
C ASP A 95 -3.96 6.21 15.51
N THR A 96 -3.19 6.49 16.58
CA THR A 96 -3.72 6.55 17.95
C THR A 96 -4.24 7.95 18.33
N GLY A 97 -4.20 8.90 17.40
CA GLY A 97 -4.50 10.33 17.60
C GLY A 97 -3.37 11.12 18.27
N SER A 98 -2.47 10.45 19.00
CA SER A 98 -1.28 11.05 19.63
C SER A 98 0.03 10.64 18.96
N SER A 99 0.04 9.52 18.26
CA SER A 99 1.22 8.92 17.63
C SER A 99 0.80 7.91 16.57
N ILE A 100 1.75 7.49 15.74
CA ILE A 100 1.57 6.34 14.85
C ILE A 100 2.27 5.13 15.47
N ARG A 101 1.53 4.06 15.67
CA ARG A 101 2.09 2.75 16.02
C ARG A 101 2.30 1.98 14.72
N VAL A 102 3.45 1.31 14.58
CA VAL A 102 3.85 0.65 13.32
C VAL A 102 4.13 -0.83 13.58
N ALA A 103 3.64 -1.69 12.68
CA ALA A 103 4.06 -3.08 12.56
C ALA A 103 4.47 -3.34 11.11
N THR A 104 5.68 -3.87 10.89
CA THR A 104 6.24 -3.99 9.53
C THR A 104 7.02 -5.28 9.32
N THR A 105 6.97 -5.80 8.10
CA THR A 105 7.85 -6.86 7.59
C THR A 105 8.91 -6.32 6.64
N ALA A 106 8.90 -5.03 6.32
CA ALA A 106 9.85 -4.43 5.39
C ALA A 106 11.30 -4.69 5.83
N GLY A 107 12.13 -5.14 4.88
CA GLY A 107 13.53 -5.51 5.15
C GLY A 107 13.73 -6.97 5.59
N HIS A 108 12.68 -7.78 5.65
CA HIS A 108 12.74 -9.22 5.84
C HIS A 108 12.32 -9.97 4.57
N ASP A 109 12.87 -11.16 4.36
CA ASP A 109 12.45 -12.05 3.27
C ASP A 109 11.13 -12.77 3.64
N SER A 110 10.20 -12.87 2.70
CA SER A 110 8.95 -13.61 2.88
C SER A 110 9.19 -15.14 2.85
N PRO A 111 8.42 -15.95 3.62
CA PRO A 111 7.38 -15.52 4.54
C PRO A 111 7.95 -14.99 5.86
N TYR A 112 7.37 -13.91 6.37
CA TYR A 112 7.76 -13.33 7.66
C TYR A 112 6.56 -12.72 8.38
N THR A 113 6.43 -13.03 9.67
CA THR A 113 5.47 -12.39 10.57
C THR A 113 6.21 -11.46 11.52
N SER A 114 5.79 -10.20 11.56
CA SER A 114 6.30 -9.22 12.51
C SER A 114 5.95 -9.57 13.97
N ALA A 115 6.73 -9.05 14.91
CA ALA A 115 6.33 -9.05 16.32
C ALA A 115 5.07 -8.20 16.53
N TRP A 116 4.36 -8.45 17.62
CA TRP A 116 3.23 -7.61 18.02
C TRP A 116 3.69 -6.20 18.38
N ALA A 117 3.12 -5.20 17.72
CA ALA A 117 3.19 -3.81 18.13
C ALA A 117 2.07 -3.54 19.14
N THR A 118 2.44 -3.42 20.42
CA THR A 118 1.52 -3.31 21.55
C THR A 118 1.42 -1.88 22.08
N GLY A 119 0.37 -1.62 22.85
CA GLY A 119 0.29 -0.48 23.75
C GLY A 119 -1.15 -0.14 24.09
N ASP A 120 -1.41 0.19 25.35
CA ASP A 120 -2.76 0.42 25.84
C ASP A 120 -3.46 1.57 25.09
N LEU A 121 -4.70 1.33 24.71
CA LEU A 121 -5.57 2.31 24.08
C LEU A 121 -6.81 2.53 24.97
N PRO A 122 -7.42 3.73 24.89
CA PRO A 122 -8.73 3.91 25.48
C PRO A 122 -9.79 3.01 24.84
N GLU A 123 -10.42 2.20 25.69
CA GLU A 123 -11.51 1.28 25.36
C GLU A 123 -12.74 1.96 24.74
N GLY A 124 -13.44 1.21 23.89
CA GLY A 124 -14.64 1.62 23.17
C GLY A 124 -14.39 2.63 22.04
N LYS A 125 -13.13 2.83 21.64
CA LYS A 125 -12.76 3.79 20.59
C LYS A 125 -12.36 3.11 19.30
N GLN A 126 -12.71 3.75 18.19
CA GLN A 126 -12.25 3.35 16.87
C GLN A 126 -10.96 4.08 16.51
N TYR A 127 -10.05 3.32 15.90
CA TYR A 127 -8.76 3.80 15.42
C TYR A 127 -8.61 3.43 13.95
N THR A 128 -7.98 4.30 13.18
CA THR A 128 -7.73 4.08 11.75
C THR A 128 -6.41 3.36 11.56
N VAL A 129 -6.41 2.36 10.69
CA VAL A 129 -5.22 1.64 10.27
C VAL A 129 -5.01 1.84 8.78
N TYR A 130 -3.81 2.28 8.41
CA TYR A 130 -3.34 2.32 7.03
C TYR A 130 -2.43 1.13 6.79
N ILE A 131 -2.70 0.37 5.73
CA ILE A 131 -1.92 -0.82 5.38
C ILE A 131 -1.23 -0.56 4.06
N TYR A 132 0.09 -0.68 4.05
CA TYR A 132 0.95 -0.42 2.91
C TYR A 132 1.68 -1.70 2.47
N LEU A 133 1.92 -1.80 1.17
CA LEU A 133 3.06 -2.57 0.66
C LEU A 133 4.29 -1.67 0.59
N VAL A 134 5.44 -2.21 0.96
CA VAL A 134 6.71 -1.48 1.03
C VAL A 134 7.75 -2.16 0.17
N SER A 135 8.35 -1.45 -0.79
CA SER A 135 9.47 -1.98 -1.59
C SER A 135 10.46 -0.87 -1.90
N GLY A 136 11.75 -1.10 -1.64
CA GLY A 136 12.81 -0.12 -1.87
C GLY A 136 12.59 1.24 -1.16
N GLY A 137 11.91 1.23 -0.01
CA GLY A 137 11.55 2.46 0.73
C GLY A 137 10.39 3.25 0.13
N GLN A 138 9.70 2.72 -0.87
CA GLN A 138 8.45 3.26 -1.40
C GLN A 138 7.25 2.58 -0.74
N TYR A 139 6.19 3.36 -0.50
CA TYR A 139 4.96 2.91 0.16
C TYR A 139 3.79 2.96 -0.82
N TYR A 140 3.07 1.85 -0.92
CA TYR A 140 1.89 1.68 -1.77
C TYR A 140 0.71 1.35 -0.88
N LEU A 141 -0.24 2.28 -0.75
CA LEU A 141 -1.44 2.05 0.07
C LEU A 141 -2.23 0.87 -0.50
N ALA A 142 -2.33 -0.21 0.28
CA ALA A 142 -3.05 -1.42 -0.08
C ALA A 142 -4.49 -1.37 0.44
N SER A 143 -4.68 -0.91 1.68
CA SER A 143 -6.00 -0.81 2.31
C SER A 143 -6.03 0.24 3.42
N THR A 144 -7.23 0.67 3.79
CA THR A 144 -7.50 1.45 4.99
C THR A 144 -8.65 0.79 5.72
N THR A 145 -8.47 0.53 7.01
CA THR A 145 -9.50 -0.11 7.84
C THR A 145 -9.61 0.57 9.19
N THR A 146 -10.62 0.18 9.97
CA THR A 146 -10.79 0.65 11.35
C THR A 146 -10.81 -0.54 12.28
N VAL A 147 -10.24 -0.33 13.47
CA VAL A 147 -10.23 -1.31 14.56
C VAL A 147 -10.80 -0.66 15.81
N THR A 148 -11.38 -1.47 16.68
CA THR A 148 -11.88 -1.03 17.99
C THR A 148 -11.00 -1.64 19.06
N SER A 149 -10.52 -0.78 19.97
CA SER A 149 -10.08 -1.19 21.32
C SER A 149 -11.35 -1.38 22.13
#